data_AF-A0AAN8WV07-F1
#
_entry.id   AF-A0AAN8WV07-F1
#
_cell.length_a   1.000
_cell.length_b   1.000
_cell.length_c   1.000
_cell.angle_alpha   90.00
_cell.angle_beta   90.00
_cell.angle_gamma   90.00
#
_symmetry.space_group_name_H-M   'P 1'
#
loop_
_entity.id
_entity.type
_entity.pdbx_description
1 polymer ?
#
loop_
_entity_poly.entity_id
_entity_poly.type
_entity_poly.pdbx_seq_one_letter_code
_entity_poly.pdbx_strand_id
1 'polypeptide(L)' 'MTALVDSGCTRYIVEERMCRDWSRRDVGLIGISGHEVPCRGEGFVNIGHGDNEARVKAIVDDRCPLNFGFILGLN' A
#
# COMPACT_ATOMS: atom_id res chain seq x y z
N MET A 1 11.07 -9.86 -4.18
CA MET A 1 9.99 -8.87 -4.17
C MET A 1 10.62 -7.51 -4.39
N THR A 2 10.08 -6.71 -5.31
CA THR A 2 10.53 -5.34 -5.56
C THR A 2 9.49 -4.36 -5.00
N ALA A 3 9.96 -3.24 -4.49
CA ALA A 3 9.11 -2.13 -4.04
C ALA A 3 9.53 -0.86 -4.76
N LEU A 4 8.57 0.02 -5.04
CA LEU A 4 8.83 1.35 -5.56
C LEU A 4 8.86 2.33 -4.38
N VAL A 5 9.95 3.08 -4.22
CA VAL A 5 9.99 4.21 -3.29
C VAL A 5 9.44 5.44 -4.01
N ASP A 6 8.35 6.00 -3.50
CA ASP A 6 7.66 7.14 -4.10
C ASP A 6 7.55 8.30 -3.10
N SER A 7 8.39 9.32 -3.28
CA SER A 7 8.38 10.53 -2.46
C SER A 7 7.16 11.42 -2.68
N GLY A 8 6.42 11.23 -3.77
CA GLY A 8 5.17 11.94 -4.04
C GLY A 8 3.96 11.30 -3.35
N CYS A 9 4.12 10.10 -2.78
CA CYS A 9 3.05 9.39 -2.10
C CYS A 9 3.20 9.51 -0.58
N THR A 10 2.13 9.88 0.12
CA THR A 10 2.11 9.99 1.60
C THR A 10 1.59 8.73 2.29
N ARG A 11 1.35 7.66 1.52
CA ARG A 11 0.75 6.41 1.99
C ARG A 11 1.53 5.23 1.43
N TYR A 12 1.57 4.15 2.21
CA TYR A 12 1.99 2.85 1.68
C TYR A 12 0.84 2.23 0.87
N ILE A 13 1.17 1.57 -0.24
CA ILE A 13 0.20 0.83 -1.06
C ILE A 13 0.74 -0.57 -1.28
N VAL A 14 -0.10 -1.57 -1.10
CA VAL A 14 0.25 -2.99 -1.27
C VAL A 14 -0.80 -3.68 -2.14
N GLU A 15 -0.33 -4.53 -3.04
CA GLU A 15 -1.21 -5.44 -3.78
C GLU A 15 -1.75 -6.51 -2.83
N GLU A 16 -3.06 -6.74 -2.83
CA GLU A 16 -3.77 -7.67 -1.93
C GLU A 16 -3.17 -9.08 -1.93
N ARG A 17 -2.69 -9.55 -3.10
CA ARG A 17 -2.05 -10.86 -3.24
C ARG A 17 -0.75 -11.00 -2.43
N MET A 18 -0.15 -9.88 -2.01
CA MET A 18 1.06 -9.85 -1.19
C MET A 18 0.75 -9.88 0.32
N CYS A 19 -0.51 -9.71 0.70
CA CYS A 19 -0.95 -9.77 2.09
C CYS A 19 -1.25 -11.23 2.48
N ARG A 20 -0.63 -11.72 3.57
CA ARG A 20 -1.04 -13.01 4.18
C ARG A 20 -2.33 -12.88 4.98
N ASP A 21 -2.37 -11.85 5.84
CA ASP A 21 -3.51 -11.50 6.67
C ASP A 21 -3.61 -9.99 6.74
N TRP A 22 -4.82 -9.46 6.50
CA TRP A 22 -5.14 -8.07 6.73
C TRP A 22 -6.63 -7.93 7.04
N SER A 23 -6.99 -6.91 7.82
CA SER A 23 -8.39 -6.61 8.14
C SER A 23 -8.84 -5.39 7.36
N ARG A 24 -9.93 -5.54 6.60
CA ARG A 24 -10.50 -4.45 5.83
C ARG A 24 -11.02 -3.34 6.75
N ARG A 25 -10.63 -2.11 6.43
CA ARG A 25 -11.33 -0.89 6.84
C ARG A 25 -11.59 -0.06 5.59
N ASP A 26 -12.80 0.44 5.47
CA ASP A 26 -13.17 1.26 4.33
C ASP A 26 -12.45 2.61 4.41
N VAL A 27 -11.90 3.04 3.27
CA VAL A 27 -11.18 4.30 3.12
C VAL A 27 -11.49 4.87 1.74
N GLY A 28 -11.74 6.18 1.67
CA GLY A 28 -11.82 6.91 0.41
C GLY A 28 -10.43 7.39 0.01
N LEU A 29 -10.03 7.10 -1.23
CA LEU A 29 -8.82 7.64 -1.84
C LEU A 29 -9.21 8.62 -2.92
N ILE A 30 -8.62 9.81 -2.88
CA ILE A 30 -8.79 10.81 -3.93
C ILE A 30 -7.45 10.96 -4.64
N GLY A 31 -7.45 10.71 -5.95
CA GLY A 31 -6.28 10.89 -6.79
C GLY A 31 -6.00 12.36 -7.06
N ILE A 32 -4.84 12.66 -7.65
CA ILE A 32 -4.46 14.03 -8.02
C ILE A 32 -5.43 14.69 -9.02
N SER A 33 -6.18 13.88 -9.78
CA SER A 33 -7.25 14.33 -10.66
C SER A 33 -8.52 14.78 -9.92
N GLY A 34 -8.60 14.59 -8.60
CA GLY A 34 -9.79 14.87 -7.79
C GLY A 34 -10.84 13.76 -7.82
N HIS A 35 -10.60 12.67 -8.55
CA HIS A 35 -11.51 11.53 -8.62
C HIS A 35 -11.19 10.46 -7.57
N GLU A 36 -12.22 9.74 -7.15
CA GLU A 36 -12.04 8.58 -6.29
C GLU A 36 -11.23 7.49 -7.00
N VAL A 37 -10.28 6.94 -6.26
CA VAL A 37 -9.48 5.79 -6.69
C VAL A 37 -10.03 4.55 -5.96
N PRO A 38 -10.50 3.54 -6.69
CA PRO A 38 -10.97 2.31 -6.06
C PRO A 38 -9.81 1.65 -5.29
N CYS A 39 -10.10 1.12 -4.11
CA CYS A 39 -9.19 0.26 -3.34
C CYS A 39 -10.01 -0.77 -2.54
N ARG A 40 -9.34 -1.79 -1.99
CA ARG A 40 -9.99 -2.76 -1.12
C ARG A 40 -10.18 -2.23 0.31
N GLY A 41 -9.32 -1.31 0.74
CA GLY A 41 -9.39 -0.69 2.05
C GLY A 41 -8.01 -0.29 2.57
N GLU A 42 -7.92 -0.08 3.88
CA GLU A 42 -6.65 0.07 4.59
C GLU A 42 -6.45 -1.09 5.59
N GLY A 43 -5.18 -1.45 5.82
CA GLY A 43 -4.77 -2.50 6.75
C GLY A 43 -3.37 -2.25 7.31
N PHE A 44 -2.98 -3.03 8.32
CA PHE A 44 -1.59 -3.05 8.77
C PHE A 44 -0.85 -4.18 8.09
N VAL A 45 0.33 -3.88 7.57
CA VAL A 45 1.23 -4.85 6.94
C VAL A 45 2.61 -4.74 7.58
N ASN A 46 3.31 -5.86 7.63
CA ASN A 46 4.71 -5.89 8.04
C ASN A 46 5.59 -5.77 6.80
N ILE A 47 6.51 -4.82 6.82
CA ILE A 47 7.57 -4.67 5.82
C ILE A 47 8.91 -4.95 6.49
N GLY A 48 9.84 -5.57 5.77
CA GLY A 48 11.16 -5.83 6.33
C GLY A 48 12.25 -6.01 5.30
N HIS A 49 13.48 -5.77 5.72
CA HIS A 49 14.70 -5.98 4.95
C HIS A 49 15.83 -6.49 5.87
N GLY A 50 16.23 -7.74 5.67
CA GLY A 50 17.10 -8.45 6.61
C GLY A 50 16.41 -8.62 7.97
N ASP A 51 17.10 -8.25 9.04
CA ASP A 51 16.58 -8.33 10.42
C ASP A 51 15.73 -7.13 10.83
N ASN A 52 15.54 -6.15 9.93
CA ASN A 52 14.72 -4.98 10.20
C ASN A 52 13.28 -5.23 9.75
N GLU A 53 12.32 -5.10 10.65
CA GLU A 53 10.89 -5.20 10.37
C GLU A 53 10.17 -3.97 10.94
N ALA A 54 9.18 -3.47 10.19
CA ALA A 54 8.31 -2.38 10.61
C ALA A 54 6.87 -2.73 10.27
N ARG A 55 5.96 -2.45 11.20
CA ARG A 55 4.52 -2.56 10.98
C ARG A 55 3.99 -1.22 10.51
N VAL A 56 3.47 -1.16 9.28
CA VAL A 56 3.01 0.07 8.65
C VAL A 56 1.54 -0.03 8.27
N LYS A 57 0.88 1.13 8.20
CA LYS A 57 -0.50 1.24 7.72
C LYS A 57 -0.47 1.43 6.20
N ALA A 58 -1.04 0.50 5.45
CA ALA A 58 -1.05 0.52 4.00
C ALA A 58 -2.48 0.51 3.45
N ILE A 59 -2.65 1.15 2.29
CA ILE A 59 -3.78 0.94 1.41
C ILE A 59 -3.59 -0.42 0.74
N VAL A 60 -4.64 -1.24 0.74
CA VAL A 60 -4.68 -2.50 0.01
C VAL A 60 -5.44 -2.28 -1.29
N ASP A 61 -4.79 -2.59 -2.41
CA ASP A 61 -5.35 -2.52 -3.76
C ASP A 61 -5.35 -3.94 -4.35
N ASP A 62 -6.38 -4.31 -5.10
CA ASP A 62 -6.42 -5.61 -5.80
C ASP A 62 -5.71 -5.58 -7.16
N ARG A 63 -5.28 -4.40 -7.60
CA ARG A 63 -4.46 -4.18 -8.78
C ARG A 63 -2.99 -4.11 -8.36
N CYS A 64 -2.10 -4.49 -9.27
CA CYS A 64 -0.66 -4.32 -9.08
C CYS A 64 -0.27 -2.87 -9.44
N PRO A 65 -0.05 -1.96 -8.47
CA PRO A 65 0.15 -0.57 -8.76
C PRO A 65 1.49 -0.35 -9.47
N LEU A 66 1.45 0.21 -10.68
CA LEU A 66 2.65 0.48 -11.50
C LEU A 66 3.53 -0.77 -11.77
N ASN A 67 2.96 -1.97 -11.70
CA ASN A 67 3.66 -3.26 -11.76
C ASN A 67 4.62 -3.54 -10.58
N PHE A 68 4.42 -2.89 -9.43
CA PHE A 68 5.10 -3.17 -8.18
C PHE A 68 4.13 -3.74 -7.16
N GLY A 69 4.52 -4.81 -6.46
CA GLY A 69 3.70 -5.38 -5.39
C GLY A 69 3.60 -4.49 -4.15
N PHE A 70 4.44 -3.46 -4.05
CA PHE A 70 4.46 -2.53 -2.93
C PHE A 70 4.99 -1.15 -3.34
N ILE A 71 4.31 -0.09 -2.90
CA ILE A 71 4.76 1.30 -3.00
C ILE A 71 5.05 1.82 -1.58
N LEU A 72 6.31 2.24 -1.38
CA LEU A 72 6.81 2.89 -0.19
C LEU A 72 6.62 4.41 -0.31
N GLY A 73 5.50 4.90 0.22
CA GLY A 73 5.29 6.33 0.42
C GLY A 73 6.12 6.88 1.59
N LEU A 74 6.30 8.20 1.61
CA LEU A 74 6.87 8.91 2.75
C LEU A 74 5.76 9.18 3.76
N ASN A 75 5.84 8.53 4.93
CA ASN A 75 4.92 8.71 6.05
C ASN A 75 5.57 9.54 7.16
#